data_AF-A0A1I5SLI7-F1
#
_entry.id   AF-A0A1I5SLI7-F1
#
_cell.length_a   1.000
_cell.length_b   1.000
_cell.length_c   1.000
_cell.angle_alpha   90.00
_cell.angle_beta   90.00
_cell.angle_gamma   90.00
#
_symmetry.space_group_name_H-M   'P 1'
#
loop_
_entity.id
_entity.type
_entity.pdbx_description
1 polymer ?
#
loop_
_entity_poly.entity_id
_entity_poly.type
_entity_poly.pdbx_seq_one_letter_code
_entity_poly.pdbx_strand_id
1 'polypeptide(L)'
;MDRRRVALLLVVVGLLCLPAPYYLGWAAEATSPPAQSSQIYVAEPVDLDNASDRKQFVDAHGHEVALADYRITARYSDEYRAPNATLDALVTAMREGSASVDDPDARADLRGIDAEYEFVRDTNENTEPDGYYRLTVADDGATVRAENVSDRAVANAIAERAPRYGNLSAGEQRTVDRVLENSTGDDLGYRPRVNEPYVDQFPTAIRKGDTLYSVTVYGHVDDFGPGFGGFVVGLGVAAVGVVLVIVGGGLYAYDRWSG
;
A
#
# COMPACT_ATOMS: atom_id res chain seq x y z
N MET A 1 29.78 51.10 18.36
CA MET A 1 28.47 50.79 17.73
C MET A 1 27.42 50.93 18.82
N ASP A 2 26.38 51.74 18.61
CA ASP A 2 25.38 52.06 19.63
C ASP A 2 24.56 50.81 19.95
N ARG A 3 24.75 50.22 21.14
CA ARG A 3 24.18 48.90 21.51
C ARG A 3 22.67 48.87 21.38
N ARG A 4 22.00 50.00 21.63
CA ARG A 4 20.56 50.17 21.44
C ARG A 4 20.14 50.06 19.98
N ARG A 5 20.93 50.62 19.04
CA ARG A 5 20.66 50.47 17.59
C ARG A 5 20.83 49.04 17.13
N VAL A 6 21.82 48.32 17.67
CA VAL A 6 22.04 46.90 17.37
C VAL A 6 20.88 46.05 17.90
N ALA A 7 20.44 46.28 19.14
CA ALA A 7 19.30 45.59 19.74
C ALA A 7 18.00 45.83 18.95
N LEU A 8 17.74 47.08 18.52
CA LEU A 8 16.57 47.43 17.71
C LEU A 8 16.61 46.77 16.33
N LEU A 9 17.80 46.69 15.73
CA LEU A 9 17.99 46.05 14.42
C LEU A 9 17.77 44.54 14.52
N LEU A 10 18.23 43.89 15.60
CA LEU A 10 17.94 42.47 15.87
C LEU A 10 16.43 42.21 16.03
N VAL A 11 15.71 43.10 16.72
CA VAL A 11 14.25 42.98 16.89
C VAL A 11 13.51 43.17 15.55
N VAL A 12 13.92 44.15 14.74
CA VAL A 12 13.30 44.40 13.42
C VAL A 12 13.56 43.25 12.46
N VAL A 13 14.80 42.76 12.39
CA VAL A 13 15.14 41.59 11.57
C VAL A 13 14.42 40.35 12.09
N GLY A 14 14.37 40.16 13.40
CA GLY A 14 13.63 39.07 14.03
C GLY A 14 12.14 39.08 13.69
N LEU A 15 11.49 40.25 13.75
CA LEU A 15 10.08 40.44 13.36
C LEU A 15 9.84 40.18 11.86
N LEU A 16 10.78 40.54 10.99
CA LEU A 16 10.71 40.24 9.55
C LEU A 16 10.90 38.73 9.27
N CYS A 17 11.61 38.03 10.14
CA CYS A 17 11.77 36.57 10.07
C CYS A 17 10.62 35.78 10.73
N LEU A 18 9.77 36.43 11.54
CA LEU A 18 8.57 35.80 12.10
C LEU A 18 7.53 35.56 11.00
N PRO A 19 6.66 34.55 11.17
CA PRO A 19 5.89 34.00 10.05
C PRO A 19 4.91 35.03 9.51
N ALA A 20 5.25 35.60 8.36
CA ALA A 20 4.29 36.27 7.50
C ALA A 20 3.27 35.23 6.98
N PRO A 21 2.05 35.65 6.55
CA PRO A 21 1.01 34.76 6.02
C PRO A 21 1.44 33.88 4.83
N TYR A 22 2.63 34.11 4.25
CA TYR A 22 3.21 33.32 3.17
C TYR A 22 3.44 31.85 3.55
N TYR A 23 3.81 31.51 4.79
CA TYR A 23 4.02 30.10 5.19
C TYR A 23 2.71 29.32 5.34
N LEU A 24 1.57 30.00 5.52
CA LEU A 24 0.26 29.33 5.54
C LEU A 24 -0.11 28.76 4.16
N GLY A 25 0.31 29.40 3.07
CA GLY A 25 0.15 28.87 1.72
C GLY A 25 0.97 27.60 1.51
N TRP A 26 2.24 27.61 1.93
CA TRP A 26 3.11 26.44 1.87
C TRP A 26 2.70 25.33 2.82
N ALA A 27 2.19 25.66 4.01
CA ALA A 27 1.61 24.69 4.94
C ALA A 27 0.32 24.08 4.37
N ALA A 28 -0.54 24.90 3.76
CA ALA A 28 -1.74 24.42 3.08
C ALA A 28 -1.37 23.48 1.92
N GLU A 29 -0.35 23.82 1.13
CA GLU A 29 0.15 23.00 0.03
C GLU A 29 0.91 21.75 0.49
N ALA A 30 1.57 21.79 1.64
CA ALA A 30 2.15 20.62 2.30
C ALA A 30 1.07 19.68 2.86
N THR A 31 -0.12 20.20 3.19
CA THR A 31 -1.29 19.40 3.61
C THR A 31 -2.23 19.02 2.45
N SER A 32 -1.98 19.52 1.25
CA SER A 32 -2.75 19.13 0.06
C SER A 32 -2.46 17.66 -0.29
N PRO A 33 -3.45 16.93 -0.85
CA PRO A 33 -3.21 15.57 -1.33
C PRO A 33 -2.03 15.55 -2.32
N PRO A 34 -1.12 14.56 -2.22
CA PRO A 34 0.00 14.47 -3.12
C PRO A 34 -0.49 14.33 -4.57
N ALA A 35 0.21 14.98 -5.50
CA ALA A 35 -0.16 14.92 -6.92
C ALA A 35 0.06 13.53 -7.53
N GLN A 36 0.89 12.70 -6.90
CA GLN A 36 1.29 11.37 -7.34
C GLN A 36 1.15 10.33 -6.22
N SER A 37 0.91 9.08 -6.60
CA SER A 37 0.86 7.95 -5.64
C SER A 37 2.15 7.89 -4.84
N SER A 38 2.13 7.45 -3.58
CA SER A 38 3.37 7.16 -2.85
C SER A 38 4.12 5.95 -3.41
N GLN A 39 3.45 5.13 -4.23
CA GLN A 39 4.01 3.90 -4.80
C GLN A 39 4.58 4.14 -6.20
N ILE A 40 5.73 3.51 -6.46
CA ILE A 40 6.36 3.37 -7.76
C ILE A 40 6.09 1.95 -8.25
N TYR A 41 5.59 1.82 -9.47
CA TYR A 41 5.22 0.54 -10.07
C TYR A 41 6.16 0.15 -11.19
N VAL A 42 6.40 -1.15 -11.31
CA VAL A 42 7.07 -1.79 -12.45
C VAL A 42 6.20 -2.91 -12.98
N ALA A 43 6.40 -3.26 -14.23
CA ALA A 43 5.71 -4.32 -14.94
C ALA A 43 6.74 -5.27 -15.55
N GLU A 44 6.77 -6.51 -15.06
CA GLU A 44 7.67 -7.55 -15.54
C GLU A 44 6.90 -8.60 -16.35
N PRO A 45 7.41 -9.05 -17.52
CA PRO A 45 6.77 -10.14 -18.25
C PRO A 45 6.86 -11.43 -17.43
N VAL A 46 5.80 -12.22 -17.42
CA VAL A 46 5.70 -13.47 -16.68
C VAL A 46 5.71 -14.65 -17.65
N ASP A 47 6.69 -15.55 -17.50
CA ASP A 47 6.65 -16.85 -18.15
C ASP A 47 6.02 -17.89 -17.20
N LEU A 48 4.77 -18.28 -17.48
CA LEU A 48 4.06 -19.28 -16.69
C LEU A 48 4.66 -20.69 -16.80
N ASP A 49 5.53 -20.96 -17.77
CA ASP A 49 6.26 -22.22 -17.85
C ASP A 49 7.51 -22.24 -16.97
N ASN A 50 8.05 -21.07 -16.61
CA ASN A 50 9.14 -20.92 -15.66
C ASN A 50 8.64 -21.04 -14.20
N ALA A 51 9.27 -21.92 -13.42
CA ALA A 51 8.88 -22.15 -12.03
C ALA A 51 9.17 -20.96 -11.09
N SER A 52 10.27 -20.23 -11.33
CA SER A 52 10.64 -19.06 -10.54
C SER A 52 9.64 -17.93 -10.78
N ASP A 53 9.35 -17.63 -12.05
CA ASP A 53 8.41 -16.58 -12.45
C ASP A 53 7.00 -16.89 -11.92
N ARG A 54 6.55 -18.15 -12.01
CA ARG A 54 5.28 -18.57 -11.40
C ARG A 54 5.23 -18.31 -9.90
N LYS A 55 6.27 -18.69 -9.16
CA LYS A 55 6.32 -18.49 -7.71
C LYS A 55 6.23 -17.01 -7.38
N GLN A 56 7.06 -16.18 -8.02
CA GLN A 56 7.05 -14.73 -7.82
C GLN A 56 5.70 -14.10 -8.19
N PHE A 57 5.07 -14.56 -9.28
CA PHE A 57 3.76 -14.10 -9.71
C PHE A 57 2.64 -14.47 -8.71
N VAL A 58 2.66 -15.69 -8.18
CA VAL A 58 1.73 -16.16 -7.14
C VAL A 58 1.97 -15.44 -5.81
N ASP A 59 3.22 -15.15 -5.45
CA ASP A 59 3.53 -14.37 -4.25
C ASP A 59 2.99 -12.94 -4.35
N ALA A 60 3.09 -12.32 -5.53
CA ALA A 60 2.58 -10.98 -5.78
C ALA A 60 1.04 -10.91 -5.85
N HIS A 61 0.40 -11.84 -6.56
CA HIS A 61 -1.01 -11.74 -6.96
C HIS A 61 -1.92 -12.86 -6.42
N GLY A 62 -1.39 -13.83 -5.67
CA GLY A 62 -2.17 -14.98 -5.18
C GLY A 62 -3.34 -14.60 -4.27
N HIS A 63 -3.26 -13.44 -3.61
CA HIS A 63 -4.34 -12.89 -2.80
C HIS A 63 -5.58 -12.45 -3.60
N GLU A 64 -5.47 -12.30 -4.93
CA GLU A 64 -6.59 -11.96 -5.82
C GLU A 64 -7.54 -13.14 -6.06
N VAL A 65 -7.05 -14.37 -5.84
CA VAL A 65 -7.79 -15.62 -6.12
C VAL A 65 -7.95 -16.52 -4.89
N ALA A 66 -7.27 -16.19 -3.79
CA ALA A 66 -7.24 -17.01 -2.59
C ALA A 66 -7.61 -16.23 -1.33
N LEU A 67 -8.43 -16.84 -0.48
CA LEU A 67 -8.65 -16.38 0.89
C LEU A 67 -7.46 -16.84 1.75
N ALA A 68 -6.77 -15.90 2.39
CA ALA A 68 -5.76 -16.23 3.38
C ALA A 68 -6.43 -16.59 4.70
N ASP A 69 -6.07 -17.74 5.27
CA ASP A 69 -6.68 -18.30 6.47
C ASP A 69 -6.58 -17.39 7.71
N TYR A 70 -5.49 -16.62 7.88
CA TYR A 70 -5.36 -15.64 8.97
C TYR A 70 -6.51 -14.63 9.01
N ARG A 71 -7.16 -14.33 7.88
CA ARG A 71 -8.30 -13.41 7.80
C ARG A 71 -9.57 -14.00 8.43
N ILE A 72 -9.61 -15.31 8.64
CA ILE A 72 -10.72 -16.05 9.24
C ILE A 72 -10.51 -16.17 10.75
N THR A 73 -10.20 -15.05 11.40
CA THR A 73 -10.17 -15.00 12.87
C THR A 73 -11.08 -13.89 13.33
N ALA A 74 -11.65 -14.02 14.52
CA ALA A 74 -12.49 -12.98 15.12
C ALA A 74 -11.77 -11.62 15.26
N ARG A 75 -10.44 -11.61 15.19
CA ARG A 75 -9.62 -10.40 15.22
C ARG A 75 -9.66 -9.63 13.89
N TYR A 76 -9.82 -10.34 12.77
CA TYR A 76 -9.65 -9.82 11.43
C TYR A 76 -10.92 -9.85 10.58
N SER A 77 -11.99 -10.51 11.04
CA SER A 77 -13.28 -10.55 10.34
C SER A 77 -14.47 -10.60 11.30
N ASP A 78 -15.38 -9.65 11.11
CA ASP A 78 -16.73 -9.63 11.70
C ASP A 78 -17.77 -10.27 10.77
N GLU A 79 -17.36 -10.72 9.58
CA GLU A 79 -18.24 -11.24 8.52
C GLU A 79 -18.60 -12.71 8.73
N TYR A 80 -17.75 -13.44 9.47
CA TYR A 80 -17.96 -14.85 9.79
C TYR A 80 -18.71 -15.02 11.10
N ARG A 81 -19.65 -15.96 11.11
CA ARG A 81 -20.51 -16.23 12.27
C ARG A 81 -19.78 -17.03 13.34
N ALA A 82 -18.89 -17.94 12.95
CA ALA A 82 -18.09 -18.77 13.84
C ALA A 82 -16.62 -18.85 13.39
N PRO A 83 -15.89 -17.72 13.31
CA PRO A 83 -14.58 -17.63 12.65
C PRO A 83 -13.55 -18.64 13.15
N ASN A 84 -13.48 -18.86 14.47
CA ASN A 84 -12.50 -19.80 15.03
C ASN A 84 -12.84 -21.26 14.70
N ALA A 85 -14.13 -21.63 14.68
CA ALA A 85 -14.55 -22.99 14.32
C ALA A 85 -14.39 -23.23 12.81
N THR A 86 -14.66 -22.21 12.00
CA THR A 86 -14.41 -22.21 10.55
C THR A 86 -12.92 -22.38 10.24
N LEU A 87 -12.04 -21.61 10.92
CA LEU A 87 -10.60 -21.73 10.75
C LEU A 87 -10.08 -23.10 11.17
N ASP A 88 -10.51 -23.62 12.31
CA ASP A 88 -10.11 -24.95 12.79
C ASP A 88 -10.48 -26.05 11.79
N ALA A 89 -11.69 -25.99 11.21
CA ALA A 89 -12.13 -26.91 10.17
C ALA A 89 -11.27 -26.80 8.90
N LEU A 90 -10.93 -25.59 8.46
CA LEU A 90 -10.08 -25.37 7.28
C LEU A 90 -8.66 -25.88 7.50
N VAL A 91 -8.04 -25.52 8.62
CA VAL A 91 -6.69 -25.98 8.97
C VAL A 91 -6.65 -27.50 9.09
N THR A 92 -7.66 -28.10 9.73
CA THR A 92 -7.79 -29.56 9.83
C THR A 92 -7.92 -30.19 8.43
N ALA A 93 -8.78 -29.65 7.57
CA ALA A 93 -8.93 -30.15 6.21
C ALA A 93 -7.64 -30.01 5.38
N MET A 94 -6.92 -28.91 5.50
CA MET A 94 -5.65 -28.69 4.77
C MET A 94 -4.54 -29.64 5.23
N ARG A 95 -4.53 -30.01 6.52
CA ARG A 95 -3.53 -30.92 7.10
C ARG A 95 -3.87 -32.40 6.93
N GLU A 96 -5.14 -32.77 7.08
CA GLU A 96 -5.61 -34.16 7.11
C GLU A 96 -6.36 -34.58 5.83
N GLY A 97 -6.61 -33.63 4.92
CA GLY A 97 -7.36 -33.81 3.67
C GLY A 97 -8.88 -33.60 3.81
N SER A 98 -9.43 -33.69 5.02
CA SER A 98 -10.85 -33.41 5.27
C SER A 98 -11.15 -33.11 6.74
N ALA A 99 -12.23 -32.36 7.00
CA ALA A 99 -12.76 -32.13 8.33
C ALA A 99 -14.29 -32.28 8.35
N SER A 100 -14.83 -32.72 9.49
CA SER A 100 -16.26 -32.72 9.78
C SER A 100 -16.59 -31.58 10.73
N VAL A 101 -17.71 -30.89 10.48
CA VAL A 101 -18.10 -29.68 11.21
C VAL A 101 -19.51 -29.84 11.71
N ASP A 102 -19.72 -29.69 13.02
CA ASP A 102 -21.05 -29.78 13.64
C ASP A 102 -21.71 -28.42 13.88
N ASP A 103 -20.90 -27.37 14.01
CA ASP A 103 -21.37 -26.02 14.30
C ASP A 103 -22.12 -25.43 13.08
N PRO A 104 -23.41 -25.08 13.20
CA PRO A 104 -24.21 -24.62 12.07
C PRO A 104 -23.76 -23.27 11.50
N ASP A 105 -23.12 -22.43 12.31
CA ASP A 105 -22.59 -21.14 11.87
C ASP A 105 -21.29 -21.33 11.10
N ALA A 106 -20.41 -22.23 11.56
CA ALA A 106 -19.21 -22.60 10.80
C ALA A 106 -19.55 -23.27 9.46
N ARG A 107 -20.60 -24.10 9.41
CA ARG A 107 -21.13 -24.68 8.16
C ARG A 107 -21.62 -23.60 7.19
N ALA A 108 -22.23 -22.54 7.70
CA ALA A 108 -22.67 -21.41 6.87
C ALA A 108 -21.47 -20.63 6.32
N ASP A 109 -20.48 -20.35 7.16
CA ASP A 109 -19.25 -19.67 6.76
C ASP A 109 -18.48 -20.46 5.69
N LEU A 110 -18.30 -21.78 5.87
CA LEU A 110 -17.61 -22.64 4.91
C LEU A 110 -18.28 -22.65 3.53
N ARG A 111 -19.63 -22.66 3.49
CA ARG A 111 -20.36 -22.55 2.23
C ARG A 111 -20.18 -21.19 1.57
N GLY A 112 -20.10 -20.12 2.35
CA GLY A 112 -19.77 -18.79 1.85
C GLY A 112 -18.38 -18.77 1.23
N ILE A 113 -17.39 -19.35 1.93
CA ILE A 113 -16.01 -19.43 1.45
C ILE A 113 -15.92 -20.23 0.15
N ASP A 114 -16.55 -21.40 0.07
CA ASP A 114 -16.58 -22.27 -1.13
C ASP A 114 -17.26 -21.60 -2.33
N ALA A 115 -18.24 -20.73 -2.08
CA ALA A 115 -18.95 -20.01 -3.14
C ALA A 115 -18.19 -18.78 -3.66
N GLU A 116 -17.39 -18.14 -2.82
CA GLU A 116 -16.72 -16.87 -3.14
C GLU A 116 -15.27 -17.06 -3.60
N TYR A 117 -14.54 -17.99 -2.99
CA TYR A 117 -13.10 -18.14 -3.17
C TYR A 117 -12.77 -19.43 -3.93
N GLU A 118 -11.88 -19.30 -4.92
CA GLU A 118 -11.42 -20.47 -5.69
C GLU A 118 -10.37 -21.28 -4.92
N PHE A 119 -9.57 -20.60 -4.10
CA PHE A 119 -8.54 -21.21 -3.27
C PHE A 119 -8.55 -20.66 -1.85
N VAL A 120 -8.00 -21.44 -0.93
CA VAL A 120 -7.57 -20.99 0.40
C VAL A 120 -6.06 -21.12 0.50
N ARG A 121 -5.43 -20.13 1.10
CA ARG A 121 -3.99 -20.09 1.35
C ARG A 121 -3.74 -20.30 2.83
N ASP A 122 -2.93 -21.29 3.18
CA ASP A 122 -2.44 -21.45 4.55
C ASP A 122 -1.25 -20.50 4.76
N THR A 123 -1.39 -19.67 5.79
CA THR A 123 -0.45 -18.63 6.16
C THR A 123 0.08 -18.86 7.56
N ASN A 124 0.75 -19.99 7.76
CA ASN A 124 1.52 -20.21 8.98
C ASN A 124 2.65 -19.18 9.10
N GLU A 125 2.67 -18.40 10.19
CA GLU A 125 3.64 -17.32 10.43
C GLU A 125 5.10 -17.81 10.65
N ASN A 126 5.32 -19.12 10.81
CA ASN A 126 6.61 -19.67 11.26
C ASN A 126 7.37 -20.52 10.23
N THR A 127 6.79 -20.80 9.07
CA THR A 127 7.39 -21.55 7.96
C THR A 127 6.96 -20.92 6.64
N GLU A 128 7.76 -21.04 5.58
CA GLU A 128 7.40 -20.57 4.23
C GLU A 128 5.94 -20.93 3.89
N PRO A 129 5.18 -20.10 3.14
CA PRO A 129 3.73 -20.26 2.98
C PRO A 129 3.37 -21.69 2.58
N ASP A 130 2.66 -22.37 3.47
CA ASP A 130 2.23 -23.75 3.31
C ASP A 130 1.08 -23.79 2.29
N GLY A 131 1.40 -23.80 1.00
CA GLY A 131 0.47 -24.25 -0.04
C GLY A 131 -0.75 -23.38 -0.35
N TYR A 132 -1.30 -23.60 -1.54
CA TYR A 132 -2.66 -23.21 -1.87
C TYR A 132 -3.51 -24.49 -1.88
N TYR A 133 -4.76 -24.35 -1.48
CA TYR A 133 -5.70 -25.47 -1.40
C TYR A 133 -6.97 -25.13 -2.14
N ARG A 134 -7.49 -26.09 -2.89
CA ARG A 134 -8.85 -26.03 -3.40
C ARG A 134 -9.77 -26.70 -2.40
N LEU A 135 -10.84 -26.00 -2.03
CA LEU A 135 -11.85 -26.56 -1.14
C LEU A 135 -12.93 -27.29 -1.92
N THR A 136 -13.55 -28.24 -1.23
CA THR A 136 -14.83 -28.80 -1.64
C THR A 136 -15.67 -28.97 -0.40
N VAL A 137 -16.74 -28.20 -0.31
CA VAL A 137 -17.69 -28.25 0.80
C VAL A 137 -18.91 -29.09 0.41
N ALA A 138 -19.25 -30.06 1.24
CA ALA A 138 -20.33 -31.00 1.03
C ALA A 138 -21.27 -31.05 2.24
N ASP A 139 -22.40 -31.76 2.09
CA ASP A 139 -23.35 -32.05 3.18
C ASP A 139 -23.83 -30.78 3.91
N ASP A 140 -24.17 -29.74 3.14
CA ASP A 140 -24.60 -28.43 3.65
C ASP A 140 -23.57 -27.75 4.59
N GLY A 141 -22.29 -27.93 4.30
CA GLY A 141 -21.19 -27.39 5.11
C GLY A 141 -20.65 -28.36 6.16
N ALA A 142 -21.29 -29.52 6.36
CA ALA A 142 -20.90 -30.46 7.40
C ALA A 142 -19.58 -31.18 7.12
N THR A 143 -19.18 -31.26 5.84
CA THR A 143 -17.90 -31.85 5.44
C THR A 143 -17.14 -30.86 4.56
N VAL A 144 -15.88 -30.60 4.88
CA VAL A 144 -14.96 -29.85 4.02
C VAL A 144 -13.77 -30.73 3.66
N ARG A 145 -13.42 -30.77 2.38
CA ARG A 145 -12.18 -31.38 1.87
C ARG A 145 -11.27 -30.29 1.34
N ALA A 146 -9.96 -30.47 1.54
CA ALA A 146 -8.96 -29.56 0.99
C ALA A 146 -7.92 -30.36 0.20
N GLU A 147 -7.70 -29.96 -1.04
CA GLU A 147 -6.71 -30.56 -1.93
C GLU A 147 -5.59 -29.55 -2.19
N ASN A 148 -4.35 -29.94 -1.91
CA ASN A 148 -3.20 -29.08 -2.22
C ASN A 148 -3.08 -28.89 -3.74
N VAL A 149 -2.91 -27.64 -4.16
CA VAL A 149 -2.74 -27.27 -5.57
C VAL A 149 -1.38 -26.65 -5.81
N SER A 150 -0.81 -26.92 -6.98
CA SER A 150 0.47 -26.34 -7.40
C SER A 150 0.36 -24.84 -7.70
N ASP A 151 1.47 -24.11 -7.56
CA ASP A 151 1.59 -22.72 -8.02
C ASP A 151 1.15 -22.52 -9.48
N ARG A 152 1.32 -23.53 -10.35
CA ARG A 152 0.85 -23.45 -11.74
C ARG A 152 -0.66 -23.30 -11.84
N ALA A 153 -1.42 -24.00 -10.99
CA ALA A 153 -2.87 -23.88 -10.98
C ALA A 153 -3.30 -22.49 -10.53
N VAL A 154 -2.67 -21.96 -9.48
CA VAL A 154 -2.94 -20.63 -8.94
C VAL A 154 -2.55 -19.53 -9.94
N ALA A 155 -1.33 -19.63 -10.50
CA ALA A 155 -0.84 -18.70 -11.52
C ALA A 155 -1.74 -18.66 -12.75
N ASN A 156 -2.26 -19.81 -13.20
CA ASN A 156 -3.22 -19.86 -14.30
C ASN A 156 -4.53 -19.17 -13.94
N ALA A 157 -5.07 -19.37 -12.75
CA ALA A 157 -6.30 -18.71 -12.31
C ALA A 157 -6.13 -17.18 -12.24
N ILE A 158 -5.01 -16.68 -11.71
CA ILE A 158 -4.68 -15.25 -11.74
C ILE A 158 -4.60 -14.77 -13.19
N ALA A 159 -3.87 -15.49 -14.05
CA ALA A 159 -3.69 -15.13 -15.45
C ALA A 159 -5.01 -15.15 -16.25
N GLU A 160 -5.97 -16.01 -15.90
CA GLU A 160 -7.30 -16.05 -16.52
C GLU A 160 -8.17 -14.87 -16.13
N ARG A 161 -8.06 -14.39 -14.88
CA ARG A 161 -8.76 -13.20 -14.37
C ARG A 161 -8.09 -11.89 -14.75
N ALA A 162 -6.81 -11.91 -15.12
CA ALA A 162 -6.04 -10.74 -15.47
C ALA A 162 -6.76 -9.89 -16.56
N PRO A 163 -7.00 -8.60 -16.30
CA PRO A 163 -7.57 -7.69 -17.28
C PRO A 163 -6.81 -7.71 -18.61
N ARG A 164 -7.57 -7.65 -19.71
CA ARG A 164 -6.99 -7.57 -21.05
C ARG A 164 -6.78 -6.11 -21.42
N TYR A 165 -5.54 -5.74 -21.74
CA TYR A 165 -5.17 -4.40 -22.17
C TYR A 165 -6.06 -3.85 -23.30
N GLY A 166 -6.42 -4.69 -24.26
CA GLY A 166 -7.29 -4.29 -25.39
C GLY A 166 -8.73 -3.92 -24.99
N ASN A 167 -9.17 -4.29 -23.79
CA ASN A 167 -10.49 -3.94 -23.26
C ASN A 167 -10.46 -2.63 -22.44
N LEU A 168 -9.28 -2.11 -22.13
CA LEU A 168 -9.10 -0.86 -21.41
C LEU A 168 -9.41 0.33 -22.31
N SER A 169 -9.89 1.42 -21.70
CA SER A 169 -10.04 2.70 -22.38
C SER A 169 -8.69 3.30 -22.76
N ALA A 170 -8.66 4.23 -23.72
CA ALA A 170 -7.44 4.91 -24.14
C ALA A 170 -6.74 5.69 -23.00
N GLY A 171 -7.46 6.05 -21.93
CA GLY A 171 -6.88 6.66 -20.74
C GLY A 171 -6.11 5.64 -19.89
N GLU A 172 -6.75 4.52 -19.60
CA GLU A 172 -6.18 3.43 -18.79
C GLU A 172 -5.01 2.76 -19.51
N GLN A 173 -5.14 2.55 -20.83
CA GLN A 173 -4.06 2.07 -21.69
C GLN A 173 -2.80 2.93 -21.57
N ARG A 174 -2.94 4.27 -21.62
CA ARG A 174 -1.81 5.19 -21.46
C ARG A 174 -1.17 5.13 -20.07
N THR A 175 -1.94 4.82 -19.02
CA THR A 175 -1.37 4.62 -17.67
C THR A 175 -0.56 3.34 -17.62
N VAL A 176 -1.10 2.23 -18.14
CA VAL A 176 -0.40 0.95 -18.23
C VAL A 176 0.86 1.05 -19.09
N ASP A 177 0.77 1.71 -20.25
CA ASP A 177 1.91 1.92 -21.14
C ASP A 177 3.03 2.68 -20.44
N ARG A 178 2.71 3.72 -19.67
CA ARG A 178 3.73 4.46 -18.89
C ARG A 178 4.40 3.58 -17.85
N VAL A 179 3.68 2.68 -17.19
CA VAL A 179 4.32 1.70 -16.29
C VAL A 179 5.27 0.80 -17.09
N LEU A 180 4.79 0.18 -18.18
CA LEU A 180 5.58 -0.73 -19.02
C LEU A 180 6.85 -0.06 -19.58
N GLU A 181 6.72 1.15 -20.12
CA GLU A 181 7.83 1.91 -20.73
C GLU A 181 8.90 2.30 -19.71
N ASN A 182 8.53 2.56 -18.47
CA ASN A 182 9.46 2.89 -17.38
C ASN A 182 9.88 1.64 -16.59
N SER A 183 9.52 0.43 -17.02
CA SER A 183 9.92 -0.82 -16.35
C SER A 183 11.28 -1.35 -16.82
N THR A 184 12.01 -0.58 -17.63
CA THR A 184 13.34 -0.93 -18.13
C THR A 184 14.25 0.32 -18.15
N GLY A 185 15.53 0.17 -17.83
CA GLY A 185 16.52 1.25 -17.88
C GLY A 185 17.05 1.68 -16.51
N ASP A 186 17.83 2.76 -16.49
CA ASP A 186 18.52 3.26 -15.29
C ASP A 186 17.57 3.96 -14.29
N ASP A 187 16.48 4.57 -14.78
CA ASP A 187 15.42 5.18 -13.99
C ASP A 187 14.20 4.23 -13.92
N LEU A 188 14.33 3.17 -13.12
CA LEU A 188 13.34 2.09 -13.06
C LEU A 188 12.08 2.48 -12.27
N GLY A 189 10.93 2.29 -12.91
CA GLY A 189 9.59 2.38 -12.33
C GLY A 189 8.84 3.65 -12.71
N TYR A 190 7.52 3.55 -12.76
CA TYR A 190 6.62 4.68 -13.00
C TYR A 190 5.85 5.04 -11.74
N ARG A 191 5.66 6.34 -11.53
CA ARG A 191 4.87 6.89 -10.43
C ARG A 191 3.63 7.62 -10.98
N PRO A 192 2.46 6.95 -11.04
CA PRO A 192 1.24 7.53 -11.55
C PRO A 192 0.77 8.74 -10.74
N ARG A 193 0.00 9.62 -11.37
CA ARG A 193 -0.78 10.63 -10.64
C ARG A 193 -1.95 9.97 -9.92
N VAL A 194 -2.36 10.52 -8.79
CA VAL A 194 -3.48 9.99 -7.99
C VAL A 194 -4.82 9.96 -8.73
N ASN A 195 -4.96 10.75 -9.80
CA ASN A 195 -6.15 10.83 -10.64
C ASN A 195 -5.96 10.21 -12.02
N GLU A 196 -4.88 9.47 -12.25
CA GLU A 196 -4.70 8.76 -13.51
C GLU A 196 -5.67 7.59 -13.62
N PRO A 197 -6.30 7.38 -14.80
CA PRO A 197 -7.16 6.23 -15.01
C PRO A 197 -6.40 4.94 -14.71
N TYR A 198 -7.07 3.97 -14.08
CA TYR A 198 -6.54 2.65 -13.72
C TYR A 198 -5.56 2.60 -12.52
N VAL A 199 -5.17 3.75 -11.93
CA VAL A 199 -4.19 3.74 -10.83
C VAL A 199 -4.68 2.96 -9.60
N ASP A 200 -5.98 3.03 -9.30
CA ASP A 200 -6.60 2.35 -8.17
C ASP A 200 -6.66 0.82 -8.34
N GLN A 201 -6.36 0.31 -9.54
CA GLN A 201 -6.27 -1.12 -9.81
C GLN A 201 -4.86 -1.66 -9.57
N PHE A 202 -3.84 -0.82 -9.35
CA PHE A 202 -2.50 -1.30 -9.07
C PHE A 202 -2.31 -1.67 -7.59
N PRO A 203 -1.49 -2.68 -7.27
CA PRO A 203 -0.81 -3.63 -8.17
C PRO A 203 -1.79 -4.63 -8.81
N THR A 204 -1.53 -5.07 -10.05
CA THR A 204 -2.38 -6.05 -10.76
C THR A 204 -1.63 -6.78 -11.89
N ALA A 205 -2.09 -7.97 -12.25
CA ALA A 205 -1.67 -8.64 -13.48
C ALA A 205 -2.37 -8.03 -14.71
N ILE A 206 -1.71 -7.96 -15.86
CA ILE A 206 -2.32 -7.46 -17.10
C ILE A 206 -1.85 -8.22 -18.33
N ARG A 207 -2.80 -8.61 -19.20
CA ARG A 207 -2.49 -9.27 -20.46
C ARG A 207 -2.48 -8.27 -21.62
N LYS A 208 -1.31 -8.06 -22.23
CA LYS A 208 -1.11 -7.20 -23.40
C LYS A 208 -0.61 -8.04 -24.57
N GLY A 209 -1.48 -8.24 -25.57
CA GLY A 209 -1.24 -9.21 -26.63
C GLY A 209 -1.13 -10.62 -26.04
N ASP A 210 -0.06 -11.33 -26.40
CA ASP A 210 0.24 -12.68 -25.90
C ASP A 210 1.09 -12.68 -24.61
N THR A 211 1.48 -11.51 -24.12
CA THR A 211 2.34 -11.37 -22.94
C THR A 211 1.51 -11.05 -21.70
N LEU A 212 1.74 -11.81 -20.64
CA LEU A 212 1.25 -11.51 -19.29
C LEU A 212 2.31 -10.66 -18.58
N TYR A 213 1.89 -9.55 -18.00
CA TYR A 213 2.74 -8.70 -17.17
C TYR A 213 2.26 -8.73 -15.72
N SER A 214 3.21 -8.78 -14.79
CA SER A 214 3.02 -8.63 -13.35
C SER A 214 3.31 -7.18 -12.97
N VAL A 215 2.28 -6.37 -12.68
CA VAL A 215 2.49 -5.00 -12.21
C VAL A 215 2.59 -5.02 -10.69
N THR A 216 3.76 -4.70 -10.17
CA THR A 216 4.07 -4.74 -8.74
C THR A 216 4.63 -3.41 -8.25
N VAL A 217 4.60 -3.21 -6.93
CA VAL A 217 5.23 -2.06 -6.30
C VAL A 217 6.73 -2.31 -6.22
N TYR A 218 7.51 -1.49 -6.91
CA TYR A 218 8.97 -1.53 -6.90
C TYR A 218 9.56 -0.70 -5.76
N GLY A 219 8.92 0.42 -5.44
CA GLY A 219 9.46 1.39 -4.49
C GLY A 219 8.38 2.27 -3.90
N HIS A 220 8.77 2.99 -2.85
CA HIS A 220 7.93 3.95 -2.17
C HIS A 220 8.65 5.29 -2.09
N VAL A 221 7.89 6.37 -2.29
CA VAL A 221 8.34 7.75 -2.06
C VAL A 221 7.52 8.30 -0.91
N ASP A 222 8.22 8.72 0.15
CA ASP A 222 7.63 9.51 1.23
C ASP A 222 7.45 10.95 0.75
N ASP A 223 6.40 11.15 -0.04
CA ASP A 223 6.12 12.44 -0.66
C ASP A 223 5.26 13.28 0.27
N PHE A 224 5.91 14.14 1.02
CA PHE A 224 5.24 15.28 1.62
C PHE A 224 4.92 16.27 0.49
N GLY A 225 3.71 16.85 0.48
CA GLY A 225 3.23 17.69 -0.65
C GLY A 225 4.24 18.77 -1.08
N PRO A 226 4.10 19.34 -2.30
CA PRO A 226 5.12 20.19 -2.93
C PRO A 226 5.57 21.40 -2.09
N GLY A 227 4.82 21.76 -1.05
CA GLY A 227 5.19 22.80 -0.09
C GLY A 227 5.99 22.38 1.15
N PHE A 228 6.28 21.10 1.37
CA PHE A 228 6.92 20.63 2.60
C PHE A 228 8.36 21.12 2.77
N GLY A 229 9.16 21.12 1.69
CA GLY A 229 10.51 21.68 1.73
C GLY A 229 10.50 23.17 2.07
N GLY A 230 9.56 23.93 1.49
CA GLY A 230 9.34 25.35 1.81
C GLY A 230 8.86 25.56 3.25
N PHE A 231 8.01 24.67 3.76
CA PHE A 231 7.53 24.68 5.14
C PHE A 231 8.66 24.46 6.16
N VAL A 232 9.52 23.46 5.97
CA VAL A 232 10.65 23.16 6.87
C VAL A 232 11.65 24.32 6.89
N VAL A 233 12.00 24.86 5.72
CA VAL A 233 12.87 26.06 5.62
C VAL A 233 12.21 27.26 6.32
N GLY A 234 10.91 27.45 6.12
CA GLY A 234 10.14 28.49 6.80
C GLY A 234 10.14 28.38 8.33
N LEU A 235 10.01 27.17 8.85
CA LEU A 235 10.07 26.89 10.28
C LEU A 235 11.47 27.20 10.86
N GLY A 236 12.53 26.88 10.11
CA GLY A 236 13.89 27.26 10.47
C GLY A 236 14.10 28.77 10.54
N VAL A 237 13.61 29.52 9.56
CA VAL A 237 13.69 31.00 9.55
C VAL A 237 12.88 31.61 10.69
N ALA A 238 11.69 31.08 10.97
CA ALA A 238 10.86 31.53 12.08
C ALA A 238 11.55 31.31 13.45
N ALA A 239 12.20 30.16 13.64
CA ALA A 239 12.97 29.88 14.86
C ALA A 239 14.12 30.89 15.07
N VAL A 240 14.84 31.23 14.00
CA VAL A 240 15.87 32.29 14.02
C VAL A 240 15.24 33.65 14.37
N GLY A 241 14.08 33.97 13.79
CA GLY A 241 13.34 35.19 14.11
C GLY A 241 13.00 35.31 15.60
N VAL A 242 12.48 34.23 16.20
CA VAL A 242 12.17 34.16 17.64
C VAL A 242 13.41 34.42 18.49
N VAL A 243 14.54 33.78 18.17
CA VAL A 243 15.81 33.98 18.90
C VAL A 243 16.27 35.43 18.82
N LEU A 244 16.21 36.05 17.64
CA LEU A 244 16.62 37.44 17.43
C LEU A 244 15.74 38.43 18.21
N VAL A 245 14.42 38.18 18.27
CA VAL A 245 13.48 38.99 19.08
C VAL A 245 13.77 38.85 20.57
N ILE A 246 14.01 37.63 21.07
CA ILE A 246 14.30 37.39 22.49
C ILE A 246 15.63 38.03 22.89
N VAL A 247 16.69 37.81 22.11
CA VAL A 247 18.03 38.36 22.39
C VAL A 247 18.03 39.88 22.26
N GLY A 248 17.45 40.44 21.20
CA GLY A 248 17.34 41.88 20.99
C GLY A 248 16.49 42.57 22.06
N GLY A 249 15.35 41.98 22.43
CA GLY A 249 14.48 42.47 23.50
C GLY A 249 15.15 42.40 24.87
N GLY A 250 15.87 41.31 25.16
CA GLY A 250 16.64 41.14 26.39
C GLY A 250 17.76 42.18 26.51
N LEU A 251 18.53 42.41 25.44
CA LEU A 251 19.58 43.43 25.41
C LEU A 251 19.00 44.85 25.57
N TYR A 252 17.88 45.14 24.92
CA TYR A 252 17.21 46.43 25.03
C TYR A 252 16.66 46.70 26.43
N ALA A 253 16.04 45.69 27.06
CA ALA A 253 15.53 45.77 28.43
C ALA A 253 16.67 45.91 29.44
N TYR A 254 17.75 45.15 29.28
CA TYR A 254 18.94 45.21 30.12
C TYR A 254 19.61 46.59 30.06
N ASP A 255 19.82 47.15 28.86
CA ASP A 255 20.39 48.50 28.66
C ASP A 255 19.45 49.64 29.14
N ARG A 256 18.17 49.34 29.39
CA ARG A 256 17.21 50.27 30.00
C ARG A 256 17.20 50.20 31.52
N TRP A 257 17.54 49.05 32.09
CA TRP A 257 17.52 48.83 33.54
C TRP A 257 18.89 49.03 34.21
N SER A 258 19.98 48.91 33.44
CA SER A 258 21.36 49.03 33.92
C SER A 258 22.02 50.40 33.66
N GLY A 259 21.32 51.31 32.98
CA GLY A 259 21.73 52.71 32.77
C GLY A 259 20.72 53.67 33.38
#